data_AF-A0A9X9MC41-F1
#
_entry.id   AF-A0A9X9MC41-F1
#
_cell.length_a   1.000
_cell.length_b   1.000
_cell.length_c   1.000
_cell.angle_alpha   90.00
_cell.angle_beta   90.00
_cell.angle_gamma   90.00
#
_symmetry.space_group_name_H-M   'P 1'
#
loop_
_entity.id
_entity.type
_entity.pdbx_description
1 polymer ?
#
loop_
_entity_poly.entity_id
_entity_poly.type
_entity_poly.pdbx_seq_one_letter_code
_entity_poly.pdbx_strand_id
1 'polypeptide(L)'
;MQSVIALLNNLVACKDSNMKLLYEQGLVRHVCDLFTETATLCLDVDNKNNNETAAALLFSLLDILHGMLTHTSSVVRLALQAQKSGSGGDTQAAEDLLLLSKPLTDLISLLI
;
A
#
# COMPACT_ATOMS: atom_id res chain seq x y z
N MET A 1 6.43 -16.31 -1.71
CA MET A 1 5.98 -14.94 -2.04
C MET A 1 4.47 -14.85 -2.27
N GLN A 2 3.89 -15.62 -3.21
CA GLN A 2 2.45 -15.62 -3.51
C GLN A 2 1.52 -15.71 -2.28
N SER A 3 1.76 -16.67 -1.37
CA SER A 3 0.93 -16.82 -0.16
C SER A 3 1.01 -15.62 0.79
N VAL A 4 2.18 -14.97 0.87
CA VAL A 4 2.38 -13.78 1.73
C VAL A 4 1.63 -12.59 1.15
N ILE A 5 1.69 -12.39 -0.17
CA ILE A 5 0.96 -11.32 -0.86
C ILE A 5 -0.55 -11.55 -0.77
N ALA A 6 -1.02 -12.78 -0.94
CA ALA A 6 -2.44 -13.11 -0.77
C ALA A 6 -2.93 -12.81 0.65
N LEU A 7 -2.15 -13.14 1.68
CA LEU A 7 -2.47 -12.81 3.07
C LEU A 7 -2.48 -11.29 3.30
N LEU A 8 -1.48 -10.56 2.79
CA LEU A 8 -1.43 -9.09 2.88
C LEU A 8 -2.62 -8.44 2.16
N ASN A 9 -2.99 -8.92 0.98
CA ASN A 9 -4.15 -8.43 0.24
C ASN A 9 -5.43 -8.63 1.04
N ASN A 10 -5.62 -9.81 1.63
CA ASN A 10 -6.77 -10.07 2.50
C ASN A 10 -6.79 -9.15 3.73
N LEU A 11 -5.64 -8.89 4.35
CA LEU A 11 -5.55 -7.98 5.49
C LEU A 11 -5.90 -6.54 5.10
N VAL A 12 -5.42 -6.05 3.96
CA VAL A 12 -5.70 -4.68 3.50
C VAL A 12 -7.13 -4.51 2.98
N ALA A 13 -7.70 -5.55 2.35
CA ALA A 13 -9.06 -5.53 1.81
C ALA A 13 -10.15 -5.78 2.88
N CYS A 14 -9.81 -6.40 4.00
CA CYS A 14 -10.75 -6.67 5.08
C CYS A 14 -11.14 -5.38 5.82
N LYS A 15 -12.46 -5.09 5.87
CA LYS A 15 -13.00 -3.88 6.49
C LYS A 15 -12.76 -3.79 7.99
N ASP A 16 -12.65 -4.93 8.66
CA ASP A 16 -12.45 -5.02 10.10
C ASP A 16 -10.97 -5.04 10.51
N SER A 17 -10.06 -5.02 9.53
CA SER A 17 -8.63 -4.94 9.79
C SER A 17 -8.27 -3.62 10.45
N ASN A 18 -7.42 -3.71 11.49
CA ASN A 18 -6.82 -2.53 12.10
C ASN A 18 -5.70 -1.99 11.19
N MET A 19 -6.09 -1.24 10.17
CA MET A 19 -5.17 -0.65 9.20
C MET A 19 -4.10 0.21 9.87
N LYS A 20 -4.47 1.00 10.90
CA LYS A 20 -3.50 1.81 11.66
C LYS A 20 -2.35 0.96 12.21
N LEU A 21 -2.69 -0.16 12.88
CA LEU A 21 -1.67 -1.07 13.40
C LEU A 21 -0.81 -1.65 12.27
N LEU A 22 -1.39 -2.02 11.13
CA LEU A 22 -0.62 -2.53 10.00
C LEU A 22 0.40 -1.49 9.49
N TYR A 23 0.00 -0.22 9.36
CA TYR A 23 0.91 0.87 9.00
C TYR A 23 2.04 1.04 10.04
N GLU A 24 1.73 1.00 11.33
CA GLU A 24 2.71 1.09 12.43
C GLU A 24 3.68 -0.11 12.46
N GLN A 25 3.22 -1.30 12.08
CA GLN A 25 4.05 -2.52 11.96
C GLN A 25 4.85 -2.59 10.65
N GLY A 26 4.88 -1.50 9.87
CA GLY A 26 5.73 -1.38 8.70
C GLY A 26 5.12 -1.90 7.40
N LEU A 27 3.79 -2.01 7.29
CA LEU A 27 3.09 -2.40 6.05
C LEU A 27 3.64 -1.69 4.82
N VAL A 28 3.81 -0.37 4.88
CA VAL A 28 4.31 0.44 3.77
C VAL A 28 5.67 -0.03 3.30
N ARG A 29 6.61 -0.27 4.23
CA ARG A 29 7.94 -0.72 3.88
C ARG A 29 7.92 -2.09 3.21
N HIS A 30 7.15 -3.04 3.76
CA HIS A 30 7.05 -4.39 3.23
C HIS A 30 6.43 -4.40 1.82
N VAL A 31 5.41 -3.59 1.58
CA VAL A 31 4.80 -3.45 0.26
C VAL A 31 5.79 -2.84 -0.73
N CYS A 32 6.55 -1.80 -0.35
CA CYS A 32 7.58 -1.24 -1.22
C CYS A 32 8.69 -2.22 -1.57
N ASP A 33 9.16 -3.00 -0.58
CA ASP A 33 10.18 -4.03 -0.80
C ASP A 33 9.67 -5.14 -1.73
N LEU A 34 8.42 -5.59 -1.55
CA LEU A 34 7.77 -6.59 -2.42
C LEU A 34 7.58 -6.08 -3.86
N PHE A 35 7.23 -4.80 -4.05
CA PHE A 35 7.16 -4.18 -5.38
C PHE A 35 8.54 -4.17 -6.04
N THR A 36 9.58 -3.80 -5.30
CA THR A 36 10.96 -3.76 -5.83
C THR A 36 11.41 -5.16 -6.24
N GLU A 37 11.21 -6.16 -5.38
CA GLU A 37 11.54 -7.56 -5.69
C GLU A 37 10.75 -8.07 -6.90
N THR A 38 9.44 -7.81 -6.95
CA THR A 38 8.59 -8.22 -8.08
C THR A 38 9.00 -7.54 -9.38
N ALA A 39 9.38 -6.25 -9.35
CA ALA A 39 9.86 -5.54 -10.52
C ALA A 39 11.18 -6.12 -11.04
N THR A 40 12.11 -6.53 -10.16
CA THR A 40 13.32 -7.23 -10.60
C THR A 40 13.01 -8.54 -11.29
N LEU A 41 12.01 -9.29 -10.82
CA LEU A 41 11.54 -10.52 -11.47
C LEU A 41 10.89 -10.26 -12.83
N CYS A 42 10.15 -9.16 -12.99
CA CYS A 42 9.54 -8.77 -14.27
C CYS A 42 10.57 -8.37 -15.33
N LEU A 43 11.72 -7.82 -14.91
CA LEU A 43 12.77 -7.32 -15.80
C LEU A 43 13.84 -8.37 -16.13
N ASP A 44 13.81 -9.54 -15.48
CA ASP A 44 14.73 -10.65 -15.75
C ASP A 44 14.39 -11.35 -17.09
N VAL A 45 15.03 -10.89 -18.16
CA VAL A 45 14.77 -11.30 -19.55
C VAL A 45 15.13 -12.77 -19.82
N ASP A 46 15.99 -13.38 -18.99
CA ASP A 46 16.49 -14.74 -19.21
C ASP A 46 15.51 -15.84 -18.75
N ASN A 47 14.44 -15.47 -18.02
CA ASN A 47 13.53 -16.41 -17.37
C ASN A 47 12.08 -16.29 -17.85
N LYS A 48 11.82 -16.70 -19.09
CA LYS A 48 10.52 -16.57 -19.77
C LYS A 48 9.31 -17.18 -19.02
N ASN A 49 9.52 -18.21 -18.19
CA ASN A 49 8.48 -18.82 -17.36
C ASN A 49 8.11 -18.00 -16.11
N ASN A 50 8.98 -17.08 -15.66
CA ASN A 50 8.74 -16.27 -14.47
C ASN A 50 7.83 -15.07 -14.76
N ASN A 51 7.70 -14.64 -16.02
CA ASN A 51 6.93 -13.45 -16.40
C ASN A 51 5.45 -13.55 -16.05
N GLU A 52 4.80 -14.70 -16.23
CA GLU A 52 3.37 -14.85 -15.92
C GLU A 52 3.12 -14.83 -14.40
N THR A 53 4.00 -15.47 -13.63
CA THR A 53 3.93 -15.44 -12.17
C THR A 53 4.23 -14.03 -11.63
N ALA A 54 5.24 -13.36 -12.18
CA ALA A 54 5.60 -11.99 -11.81
C ALA A 54 4.49 -11.00 -12.14
N ALA A 55 3.81 -11.16 -13.28
CA ALA A 55 2.63 -10.36 -13.62
C ALA A 55 1.50 -10.58 -12.60
N ALA A 56 1.19 -11.82 -12.22
CA ALA A 56 0.17 -12.10 -11.20
C ALA A 56 0.52 -11.54 -9.82
N LEU A 57 1.80 -11.57 -9.43
CA LEU A 57 2.31 -10.91 -8.21
C LEU A 57 2.09 -9.40 -8.30
N LEU A 58 2.45 -8.79 -9.42
CA LEU A 58 2.32 -7.35 -9.64
C LEU A 58 0.86 -6.90 -9.55
N PHE A 59 -0.07 -7.63 -10.17
CA PHE A 59 -1.51 -7.34 -10.05
C PHE A 59 -1.97 -7.35 -8.59
N SER A 60 -1.59 -8.38 -7.83
CA SER A 60 -1.97 -8.49 -6.41
C SER A 60 -1.36 -7.36 -5.57
N LEU A 61 -0.15 -6.92 -5.88
CA LEU A 61 0.51 -5.79 -5.21
C LEU A 61 -0.15 -4.45 -5.56
N LEU A 62 -0.61 -4.27 -6.80
CA LEU A 62 -1.38 -3.09 -7.21
C LEU A 62 -2.73 -3.02 -6.49
N ASP A 63 -3.41 -4.14 -6.28
CA ASP A 63 -4.64 -4.20 -5.48
C ASP A 63 -4.39 -3.79 -4.02
N ILE A 64 -3.30 -4.28 -3.43
CA ILE A 64 -2.86 -3.86 -2.08
C ILE A 64 -2.59 -2.35 -2.03
N LEU A 65 -1.80 -1.83 -2.98
CA LEU A 65 -1.47 -0.41 -3.05
C LEU A 65 -2.73 0.45 -3.18
N HIS A 66 -3.67 0.04 -4.02
CA HIS A 66 -4.95 0.72 -4.17
C HIS A 66 -5.76 0.73 -2.87
N GLY A 67 -5.82 -0.40 -2.15
CA GLY A 67 -6.48 -0.48 -0.85
C GLY A 67 -5.83 0.43 0.19
N MET A 68 -4.51 0.47 0.24
CA MET A 68 -3.74 1.36 1.11
C MET A 68 -4.02 2.84 0.82
N LEU A 69 -3.98 3.25 -0.45
CA LEU A 69 -4.25 4.62 -0.88
C LEU A 69 -5.71 5.02 -0.61
N THR A 70 -6.65 4.10 -0.80
CA THR A 70 -8.07 4.31 -0.48
C THR A 70 -8.26 4.57 1.01
N HIS A 71 -7.61 3.79 1.87
CA HIS A 71 -7.64 3.99 3.32
C HIS A 71 -7.08 5.37 3.70
N THR A 72 -5.87 5.70 3.22
CA THR A 72 -5.22 6.99 3.50
C THR A 72 -6.06 8.17 3.01
N SER A 73 -6.59 8.09 1.80
CA SER A 73 -7.49 9.11 1.23
C SER A 73 -8.74 9.30 2.10
N SER A 74 -9.34 8.21 2.58
CA SER A 74 -10.51 8.28 3.46
C SER A 74 -10.22 8.99 4.78
N VAL A 75 -9.13 8.61 5.47
CA VAL A 75 -8.72 9.21 6.74
C VAL A 75 -8.42 10.70 6.58
N VAL A 76 -7.62 11.07 5.58
CA VAL A 76 -7.26 12.46 5.29
C VAL A 76 -8.51 13.28 4.95
N ARG A 77 -9.40 12.75 4.11
CA ARG A 77 -10.65 13.42 3.75
C ARG A 77 -11.53 13.69 4.97
N LEU A 78 -11.67 12.71 5.88
CA LEU A 78 -12.44 12.87 7.10
C LEU A 78 -11.84 13.94 8.02
N ALA A 79 -10.51 13.93 8.20
CA ALA A 79 -9.81 14.94 9.00
C ALA A 79 -10.00 16.35 8.43
N LEU A 80 -9.86 16.53 7.12
CA LEU A 80 -10.07 17.81 6.45
C LEU A 80 -11.52 18.30 6.53
N GLN A 81 -12.49 17.40 6.40
CA GLN A 81 -13.91 17.73 6.54
C GLN A 81 -14.25 18.20 7.95
N ALA A 82 -13.74 17.50 8.98
CA ALA A 82 -13.96 17.86 10.38
C ALA A 82 -13.21 19.15 10.79
N GLN A 83 -12.04 19.41 10.18
CA GLN A 83 -11.36 20.71 10.33
C GLN A 83 -12.20 21.83 9.74
N LYS A 84 -12.75 21.65 8.52
CA LYS A 84 -13.57 22.66 7.85
C LYS A 84 -14.86 22.99 8.60
N SER A 85 -15.46 22.02 9.29
CA SER A 85 -16.69 22.23 10.08
C SER A 85 -16.45 22.81 11.48
N GLY A 86 -15.19 23.06 11.87
CA GLY A 86 -14.85 23.55 13.21
C GLY A 86 -14.97 22.49 14.31
N SER A 87 -15.16 21.22 13.95
CA SER A 87 -15.38 20.11 14.89
C SER A 87 -14.09 19.59 15.53
N GLY A 88 -12.91 20.14 15.18
CA GLY A 88 -11.62 19.68 15.72
C GLY A 88 -11.30 18.25 15.31
N GLY A 89 -11.30 17.97 14.00
CA GLY A 89 -10.97 16.65 13.46
C GLY A 89 -9.60 16.13 13.88
N ASP A 90 -9.41 14.81 13.82
CA ASP A 90 -8.13 14.14 14.12
C ASP A 90 -7.12 14.34 12.98
N THR A 91 -6.64 15.58 12.85
CA THR A 91 -5.65 15.97 11.84
C THR A 91 -4.29 15.34 12.12
N GLN A 92 -3.98 15.05 13.39
CA GLN A 92 -2.73 14.41 13.77
C GLN A 92 -2.65 12.98 13.25
N ALA A 93 -3.70 12.16 13.46
CA ALA A 93 -3.69 10.79 12.92
C ALA A 93 -3.60 10.75 11.39
N ALA A 94 -4.19 11.73 10.71
CA ALA A 94 -4.06 11.86 9.25
C ALA A 94 -2.63 12.24 8.84
N GLU A 95 -1.98 13.15 9.56
CA GLU A 95 -0.59 13.54 9.32
C GLU A 95 0.38 12.37 9.57
N ASP A 96 0.22 11.67 10.69
CA ASP A 96 1.03 10.49 11.03
C ASP A 96 0.90 9.41 9.94
N LEU A 97 -0.33 9.15 9.47
CA LEU A 97 -0.59 8.20 8.39
C LEU A 97 0.08 8.63 7.07
N LEU A 98 0.07 9.93 6.74
CA LEU A 98 0.75 10.45 5.56
C LEU A 98 2.28 10.33 5.67
N LEU A 99 2.85 10.58 6.85
CA LEU A 99 4.28 10.39 7.11
C LEU A 99 4.68 8.92 6.93
N LEU A 100 3.89 7.98 7.47
CA LEU A 100 4.09 6.55 7.25
C LEU A 100 3.94 6.15 5.78
N SER A 101 3.04 6.79 5.04
CA SER A 101 2.79 6.54 3.62
C SER A 101 3.85 7.13 2.69
N LYS A 102 4.75 7.98 3.18
CA LYS A 102 5.75 8.69 2.36
C LYS A 102 6.57 7.76 1.43
N PRO A 103 7.07 6.58 1.86
CA PRO A 103 7.82 5.69 0.97
C PRO A 103 7.03 5.18 -0.24
N LEU A 104 5.70 5.24 -0.23
CA LEU A 104 4.89 4.89 -1.41
C LEU A 104 5.17 5.81 -2.60
N THR A 105 5.69 7.03 -2.37
CA THR A 105 6.06 7.94 -3.47
C THR A 105 7.25 7.42 -4.27
N ASP A 106 8.11 6.60 -3.67
CA ASP A 106 9.29 6.06 -4.34
C ASP A 106 8.87 5.02 -5.41
N LEU A 107 7.70 4.39 -5.24
CA LEU A 107 7.11 3.47 -6.21
C LEU A 107 6.69 4.13 -7.51
N ILE A 108 6.53 5.46 -7.55
CA ILE A 108 6.18 6.19 -8.77
C ILE A 108 7.22 5.91 -9.86
N SER A 109 8.52 5.96 -9.50
CA SER A 109 9.62 5.72 -10.43
C SER A 109 9.71 4.27 -10.94
N LEU A 110 9.08 3.34 -10.21
CA LEU A 110 9.07 1.93 -10.55
C LEU A 110 7.87 1.55 -11.42
N LEU A 111 6.75 2.25 -11.25
CA LEU A 111 5.47 1.94 -11.88
C LEU A 111 5.15 2.79 -13.13
N ILE A 112 5.89 3.89 -13.34
CA ILE A 112 5.72 4.84 -14.46
C ILE A 112 7.05 5.04 -15.19
#